data_AF-X0VQ91-F1
#
_entry.id   AF-X0VQ91-F1
#
_cell.length_a   1.000
_cell.length_b   1.000
_cell.length_c   1.000
_cell.angle_alpha   90.00
_cell.angle_beta   90.00
_cell.angle_gamma   90.00
#
_symmetry.space_group_name_H-M   'P 1'
#
loop_
_entity.id
_entity.type
_entity.pdbx_description
1 polymer ?
#
loop_
_entity_poly.entity_id
_entity_poly.type
_entity_poly.pdbx_seq_one_letter_code
_entity_poly.pdbx_strand_id
1 'polypeptide(L)'
;MTIPLFIPGGCSGLWSGSSLIRSLSRTIKPVPGHAFRGLVSILLAAIVSWPTLSTAQELIYRRDWDQVRSAVAVLQLPALQRVVNQYEMVPNSNMVIRYPGGDDGNAWAIELRNWL
;
A
#
# COMPACT_ATOMS: atom_id res chain seq x y z
N MET A 1 -37.01 23.33 24.61
CA MET A 1 -37.33 22.30 25.61
C MET A 1 -36.72 22.74 26.92
N THR A 2 -37.57 22.93 27.92
CA THR A 2 -37.34 23.60 29.21
C THR A 2 -36.97 22.57 30.28
N ILE A 3 -36.50 23.06 31.44
CA ILE A 3 -36.60 22.51 32.83
C ILE A 3 -35.29 21.86 33.36
N PRO A 4 -34.84 22.12 34.61
CA PRO A 4 -35.01 23.31 35.45
C PRO A 4 -33.75 23.77 36.22
N LEU A 5 -33.92 24.96 36.80
CA LEU A 5 -33.21 25.58 37.92
C LEU A 5 -33.16 24.68 39.18
N PHE A 6 -32.02 24.64 39.88
CA PHE A 6 -32.00 24.39 41.33
C PHE A 6 -30.82 25.13 41.98
N ILE A 7 -31.14 26.17 42.74
CA ILE A 7 -30.24 26.87 43.67
C ILE A 7 -30.73 26.54 45.08
N PRO A 8 -29.84 26.05 45.95
CA PRO A 8 -29.81 26.44 47.36
C PRO A 8 -28.46 27.13 47.61
N GLY A 9 -28.40 28.34 48.17
CA GLY A 9 -28.75 28.59 49.57
C GLY A 9 -27.46 28.70 50.37
N GLY A 10 -27.08 29.91 50.75
CA GLY A 10 -25.88 30.18 51.54
C GLY A 10 -26.03 29.78 53.01
N CYS A 11 -24.89 29.50 53.65
CA CYS A 11 -24.70 29.63 55.09
C CYS A 11 -23.24 29.98 55.38
N SER A 12 -23.07 31.03 56.19
CA SER A 12 -21.86 31.57 56.77
C SER A 12 -21.16 30.56 57.69
N GLY A 13 -19.83 30.54 57.69
CA GLY A 13 -19.04 29.72 58.60
C GLY A 13 -17.59 30.22 58.68
N LEU A 14 -17.32 31.00 59.72
CA LEU A 14 -16.02 31.46 60.19
C LEU A 14 -15.16 30.26 60.66
N TRP A 15 -13.85 30.50 60.89
CA TRP A 15 -12.83 29.59 61.46
C TRP A 15 -12.34 28.49 60.51
N SER A 16 -11.10 27.99 60.54
CA SER A 16 -9.85 28.24 61.27
C SER A 16 -8.92 27.13 60.78
N GLY A 17 -7.60 27.31 60.87
CA GLY A 17 -6.70 26.17 60.91
C GLY A 17 -6.04 25.80 59.59
N SER A 18 -4.90 26.44 59.36
CA SER A 18 -3.61 25.75 59.34
C SER A 18 -3.54 24.36 58.67
N SER A 19 -2.86 24.35 57.53
CA SER A 19 -1.73 23.44 57.26
C SER A 19 -1.97 21.94 57.43
N LEU A 20 -2.55 21.27 56.43
CA LEU A 20 -2.29 19.85 56.16
C LEU A 20 -2.51 19.51 54.68
N ILE A 21 -1.68 20.04 53.77
CA ILE A 21 -1.52 19.40 52.44
C ILE A 21 -0.51 18.26 52.62
N ARG A 22 -1.04 17.14 53.08
CA ARG A 22 -0.34 15.86 53.15
C ARG A 22 -0.08 15.41 51.71
N SER A 23 1.19 15.56 51.33
CA SER A 23 1.90 14.85 50.25
C SER A 23 1.12 13.67 49.66
N LEU A 24 0.51 13.88 48.49
CA LEU A 24 0.10 12.80 47.60
C LEU A 24 1.22 12.58 46.59
N SER A 25 2.27 11.89 47.03
CA SER A 25 3.27 11.31 46.16
C SER A 25 2.61 10.18 45.36
N ARG A 26 1.85 10.53 44.30
CA ARG A 26 1.46 9.55 43.30
C ARG A 26 2.72 9.12 42.58
N THR A 27 3.28 8.00 43.00
CA THR A 27 4.37 7.31 42.32
C THR A 27 3.86 6.86 40.95
N ILE A 28 4.04 7.72 39.94
CA ILE A 28 3.94 7.32 38.54
C ILE A 28 5.09 6.34 38.32
N LYS A 29 4.79 5.03 38.25
CA LYS A 29 5.80 4.05 37.86
C LYS A 29 6.21 4.37 36.42
N PRO A 30 7.50 4.63 36.13
CA PRO A 30 7.94 4.82 34.76
C PRO A 30 7.67 3.54 33.97
N VAL A 31 6.92 3.65 32.87
CA VAL A 31 6.79 2.56 31.91
C VAL A 31 8.18 2.33 31.31
N PRO A 32 8.73 1.10 31.35
CA PRO A 32 10.08 0.83 30.87
C PRO A 32 10.18 1.13 29.37
N GLY A 33 10.98 2.14 29.02
CA GLY A 33 11.15 2.67 27.65
C GLY A 33 11.73 1.70 26.61
N HIS A 34 11.95 0.44 26.97
CA HIS A 34 12.39 -0.61 26.05
C HIS A 34 11.24 -1.25 25.26
N ALA A 35 10.02 -1.27 25.81
CA ALA A 35 8.85 -1.84 25.13
C ALA A 35 8.40 -0.99 23.93
N PHE A 36 8.52 0.35 24.04
CA PHE A 36 8.15 1.29 22.98
C PHE A 36 9.13 1.25 21.78
N ARG A 37 10.44 1.06 22.05
CA ARG A 37 11.48 1.00 21.01
C ARG A 37 11.35 -0.25 20.12
N GLY A 38 10.97 -1.39 20.70
CA GLY A 38 10.76 -2.63 19.95
C GLY A 38 9.56 -2.55 19.00
N LEU A 39 8.45 -1.99 19.47
CA LEU A 39 7.20 -1.89 18.71
C LEU A 39 7.32 -0.97 17.49
N VAL A 40 7.99 0.17 17.65
CA VAL A 40 8.29 1.10 16.53
C VAL A 40 9.20 0.43 15.49
N SER A 41 10.17 -0.36 15.93
CA SER A 41 11.10 -1.06 15.02
C SER A 41 10.42 -2.17 14.22
N ILE A 42 9.47 -2.89 14.82
CA ILE A 42 8.67 -3.94 14.14
C ILE A 42 7.73 -3.30 13.10
N LEU A 43 7.09 -2.18 13.44
CA LEU A 43 6.25 -1.43 12.49
C LEU A 43 7.06 -0.87 11.32
N LEU A 44 8.27 -0.35 11.56
CA LEU A 44 9.17 0.12 10.50
C LEU A 44 9.67 -1.02 9.60
N ALA A 45 9.99 -2.19 10.16
CA ALA A 45 10.38 -3.36 9.37
C ALA A 45 9.24 -3.89 8.49
N ALA A 46 7.99 -3.82 8.97
CA ALA A 46 6.83 -4.25 8.20
C ALA A 46 6.56 -3.35 6.97
N ILE A 47 6.85 -2.05 7.06
CA ILE A 47 6.70 -1.10 5.94
C ILE A 47 7.77 -1.32 4.87
N VAL A 48 9.00 -1.67 5.26
CA VAL A 48 10.10 -1.96 4.32
C VAL A 48 9.87 -3.26 3.54
N SER A 49 8.96 -4.13 4.02
CA SER A 49 8.64 -5.41 3.39
C SER A 49 7.70 -5.31 2.19
N TRP A 50 7.44 -4.10 1.66
CA TRP A 50 6.61 -3.98 0.47
C TRP A 50 7.22 -4.82 -0.67
N PRO A 51 6.41 -5.69 -1.30
CA PRO A 51 6.88 -6.40 -2.48
C PRO A 51 7.23 -5.34 -3.53
N THR A 52 8.47 -5.35 -3.98
CA THR A 52 8.85 -4.61 -5.19
C THR A 52 8.04 -5.21 -6.34
N LEU A 53 7.09 -4.45 -6.88
CA LEU A 53 6.44 -4.82 -8.13
C LEU A 53 7.53 -4.85 -9.21
N SER A 54 7.96 -6.06 -9.58
CA SER A 54 8.91 -6.24 -10.68
C SER A 54 8.14 -6.16 -11.99
N THR A 55 8.41 -5.14 -12.79
CA THR A 55 7.88 -5.07 -14.16
C THR A 55 8.71 -6.00 -15.02
N ALA A 56 8.14 -7.14 -15.38
CA ALA A 56 8.74 -7.99 -16.40
C ALA A 56 8.70 -7.28 -17.75
N GLN A 57 9.86 -7.15 -18.38
CA GLN A 57 10.00 -6.58 -19.72
C GLN A 57 10.61 -7.64 -20.61
N GLU A 58 9.90 -7.95 -21.68
CA GLU A 58 10.35 -8.91 -22.69
C GLU A 58 10.42 -8.21 -24.04
N LEU A 59 11.51 -8.48 -24.77
CA LEU A 59 11.72 -7.95 -26.10
C LEU A 59 11.37 -9.04 -27.11
N ILE A 60 10.56 -8.66 -28.09
CA ILE A 60 10.18 -9.52 -29.21
C ILE A 60 10.64 -8.82 -30.47
N TYR A 61 11.49 -9.48 -31.26
CA TYR A 61 11.97 -8.92 -32.52
C TYR A 61 11.12 -9.45 -33.69
N ARG A 62 10.95 -8.62 -34.72
CA ARG A 62 10.24 -9.02 -35.94
C ARG A 62 10.85 -10.26 -36.61
N ARG A 63 12.17 -10.44 -36.49
CA ARG A 63 12.89 -11.62 -37.02
C ARG A 63 12.54 -12.92 -36.31
N ASP A 64 11.98 -12.83 -35.10
CA ASP A 64 11.62 -14.01 -34.31
C ASP A 64 10.24 -14.56 -34.72
N TRP A 65 9.49 -13.82 -35.54
CA TRP A 65 8.15 -14.19 -35.98
C TRP A 65 8.22 -15.04 -37.23
N ASP A 66 7.38 -16.07 -37.28
CA ASP A 66 7.27 -16.92 -38.47
C ASP A 66 6.89 -16.12 -39.72
N GLN A 67 7.33 -16.64 -40.87
CA GLN A 67 7.04 -16.06 -42.17
C GLN A 67 5.52 -15.99 -42.44
N VAL A 68 4.77 -16.96 -41.91
CA VAL A 68 3.31 -16.94 -41.86
C VAL A 68 2.88 -16.46 -40.48
N ARG A 69 2.38 -15.22 -40.42
CA ARG A 69 1.89 -14.64 -39.17
C ARG A 69 0.56 -15.26 -38.79
N SER A 70 0.50 -15.83 -37.60
CA SER A 70 -0.74 -16.30 -36.99
C SER A 70 -0.68 -16.09 -35.49
N ALA A 71 -1.85 -15.89 -34.86
CA ALA A 71 -1.97 -15.78 -33.41
C ALA A 71 -1.30 -16.97 -32.70
N VAL A 72 -1.53 -18.19 -33.21
CA VAL A 72 -0.97 -19.42 -32.63
C VAL A 72 0.55 -19.42 -32.65
N ALA A 73 1.18 -19.11 -33.80
CA ALA A 73 2.63 -19.08 -33.91
C ALA A 73 3.26 -18.00 -33.01
N VAL A 74 2.64 -16.82 -32.96
CA VAL A 74 3.15 -15.69 -32.18
C VAL A 74 3.00 -15.91 -30.67
N LEU A 75 1.87 -16.47 -30.22
CA LEU A 75 1.65 -16.84 -28.82
C LEU A 75 2.56 -17.98 -28.36
N GLN A 76 3.19 -18.73 -29.26
CA GLN A 76 4.21 -19.72 -28.93
C GLN A 76 5.62 -19.13 -28.72
N LEU A 77 5.83 -17.84 -28.97
CA LEU A 77 7.12 -17.21 -28.70
C LEU A 77 7.45 -17.27 -27.19
N PRO A 78 8.63 -17.79 -26.80
CA PRO A 78 8.98 -17.95 -25.38
C PRO A 78 8.94 -16.65 -24.58
N ALA A 79 9.28 -15.53 -25.24
CA ALA A 79 9.18 -14.20 -24.63
C ALA A 79 7.71 -13.83 -24.34
N LEU A 80 6.80 -14.07 -25.28
CA LEU A 80 5.39 -13.73 -25.11
C LEU A 80 4.70 -14.64 -24.08
N GLN A 81 4.99 -15.94 -24.09
CA GLN A 81 4.48 -16.89 -23.09
C GLN A 81 4.84 -16.46 -21.67
N ARG A 82 6.08 -16.00 -21.44
CA ARG A 82 6.50 -15.52 -20.12
C ARG A 82 5.69 -14.31 -19.66
N VAL A 83 5.45 -13.34 -20.55
CA VAL A 83 4.64 -12.15 -20.23
C VAL A 83 3.19 -12.52 -19.94
N VAL A 84 2.57 -13.36 -20.80
CA VAL A 84 1.18 -13.79 -20.62
C VAL A 84 1.00 -14.57 -19.32
N ASN A 85 1.87 -15.54 -19.04
CA ASN A 85 1.82 -16.31 -17.80
C ASN A 85 1.94 -15.40 -16.56
N GLN A 86 2.83 -14.40 -16.59
CA GLN A 86 2.97 -13.45 -15.48
C GLN A 86 1.75 -12.53 -15.34
N TYR A 87 1.19 -12.08 -16.46
CA TYR A 87 -0.03 -11.28 -16.47
C TYR A 87 -1.19 -12.03 -15.81
N GLU A 88 -1.37 -13.32 -16.14
CA GLU A 88 -2.40 -14.17 -15.55
C GLU A 88 -2.19 -14.45 -14.05
N MET A 89 -0.93 -14.52 -13.60
CA MET A 89 -0.61 -14.76 -12.18
C MET A 89 -0.88 -13.55 -11.28
N VAL A 90 -0.86 -12.33 -11.83
CA VAL A 90 -0.96 -11.08 -11.04
C VAL A 90 -2.31 -10.41 -11.31
N PRO A 91 -3.30 -10.55 -10.40
CA PRO A 91 -4.59 -9.88 -10.57
C PRO A 91 -4.42 -8.36 -10.54
N ASN A 92 -5.22 -7.66 -11.34
CA ASN A 92 -5.15 -6.20 -11.53
C ASN A 92 -3.82 -5.69 -12.14
N SER A 93 -3.06 -6.57 -12.80
CA SER A 93 -1.90 -6.15 -13.59
C SER A 93 -2.31 -5.53 -14.93
N ASN A 94 -1.39 -4.79 -15.56
CA ASN A 94 -1.59 -4.17 -16.87
C ASN A 94 -0.45 -4.59 -17.81
N MET A 95 -0.80 -5.00 -19.03
CA MET A 95 0.17 -5.30 -20.08
C MET A 95 0.36 -4.09 -21.00
N VAL A 96 1.61 -3.65 -21.15
CA VAL A 96 1.98 -2.50 -22.00
C VAL A 96 2.79 -2.98 -23.20
N ILE A 97 2.24 -2.82 -24.40
CA ILE A 97 2.95 -3.13 -25.66
C ILE A 97 3.68 -1.86 -26.12
N ARG A 98 5.01 -1.92 -26.15
CA ARG A 98 5.87 -0.87 -26.72
C ARG A 98 6.36 -1.31 -28.09
N TYR A 99 6.24 -0.45 -29.08
CA TYR A 99 6.58 -0.76 -30.45
C TYR A 99 7.26 0.45 -31.12
N PRO A 100 8.10 0.23 -32.14
CA PRO A 100 8.66 1.33 -32.92
C PRO A 100 7.53 2.07 -33.65
N GLY A 101 7.61 3.40 -33.76
CA GLY A 101 6.63 4.16 -34.53
C GLY A 101 6.63 3.81 -36.03
N GLY A 102 5.70 4.42 -36.78
CA GLY A 102 5.50 4.16 -38.20
C GLY A 102 4.43 3.08 -38.47
N ASP A 103 4.03 2.98 -39.74
CA ASP A 103 2.89 2.15 -40.15
C ASP A 103 3.10 0.68 -39.81
N ASP A 104 4.31 0.19 -40.04
CA ASP A 104 4.71 -1.20 -39.79
C ASP A 104 4.61 -1.57 -38.30
N GLY A 105 5.08 -0.69 -37.42
CA GLY A 105 5.02 -0.91 -35.98
C GLY A 105 3.61 -0.75 -35.42
N ASN A 106 2.84 0.21 -35.94
CA ASN A 106 1.45 0.42 -35.53
C ASN A 106 0.55 -0.77 -35.94
N ALA A 107 0.65 -1.22 -37.19
CA ALA A 107 -0.09 -2.39 -37.67
C ALA A 107 0.24 -3.62 -36.83
N TRP A 108 1.52 -3.82 -36.51
CA TRP A 108 1.97 -4.92 -35.67
C TRP A 108 1.41 -4.86 -34.24
N ALA A 109 1.45 -3.70 -33.60
CA ALA A 109 0.94 -3.54 -32.25
C ALA A 109 -0.57 -3.77 -32.16
N ILE A 110 -1.32 -3.32 -33.17
CA ILE A 110 -2.76 -3.57 -33.28
C ILE A 110 -3.03 -5.06 -33.46
N GLU A 111 -2.28 -5.72 -34.35
CA GLU A 111 -2.42 -7.15 -34.62
C GLU A 111 -2.14 -7.99 -33.37
N LEU A 112 -1.02 -7.74 -32.68
CA LEU A 112 -0.69 -8.42 -31.42
C LEU A 112 -1.77 -8.21 -30.36
N ARG A 113 -2.25 -6.96 -30.21
CA ARG A 113 -3.33 -6.64 -29.26
C ARG A 113 -4.62 -7.38 -29.57
N ASN A 114 -4.94 -7.62 -30.85
CA ASN A 114 -6.16 -8.32 -31.24
C ASN A 114 -6.10 -9.83 -30.97
N TRP A 115 -4.91 -10.39 -30.74
CA TRP A 115 -4.72 -11.81 -30.45
C TRP A 115 -4.61 -12.13 -28.96
N LEU A 116 -4.23 -11.15 -28.15
CA LEU A 116 -4.17 -11.24 -26.69
C LEU A 116 -5.56 -11.01 -26.07
#